data_AF-A0A531J5J5-F1
#
_entry.id   AF-A0A531J5J5-F1
#
_cell.length_a   1.000
_cell.length_b   1.000
_cell.length_c   1.000
_cell.angle_alpha   90.00
_cell.angle_beta   90.00
_cell.angle_gamma   90.00
#
_symmetry.space_group_name_H-M   'P 1'
#
loop_
_entity.id
_entity.type
_entity.pdbx_description
1 polymer ?
#
loop_
_entity_poly.entity_id
_entity_poly.type
_entity_poly.pdbx_seq_one_letter_code
_entity_poly.pdbx_strand_id
1 'polypeptide(L)'
;MDARLPKPVPDQKLRRAEALDALDSVLPFDRRDFLAEILTDDDVATLRHLAKEGIGENSLRALASDLGYLEAWSLAATGFSLPWPAPEVLLIKFVAHHLWDPAKRGTDVSHGMPEDVTVALKSAKLLRVDGPHAPNTVRRRLSSWSTLTKWRGFRGKFNAPGLQSAIKLAVRA
;
A
#
# COMPACT_ATOMS: atom_id res chain seq x y z
N MET A 1 22.80 35.11 -8.51
CA MET A 1 22.48 33.68 -8.68
C MET A 1 22.00 33.17 -7.35
N ASP A 2 20.70 33.26 -7.06
CA ASP A 2 20.14 32.70 -5.83
C ASP A 2 20.00 31.19 -5.99
N ALA A 3 21.04 30.48 -5.56
CA ALA A 3 20.94 29.05 -5.29
C ALA A 3 20.00 28.88 -4.10
N ARG A 4 18.72 28.60 -4.38
CA ARG A 4 17.76 28.17 -3.36
C ARG A 4 18.32 26.90 -2.72
N LEU A 5 18.84 27.03 -1.50
CA LEU A 5 19.20 25.89 -0.67
C LEU A 5 18.00 24.94 -0.59
N PRO A 6 18.21 23.62 -0.72
CA PRO A 6 17.12 22.66 -0.61
C PRO A 6 16.43 22.85 0.74
N LYS A 7 15.09 22.89 0.74
CA LYS A 7 14.31 22.97 1.97
C LYS A 7 14.77 21.82 2.89
N PRO A 8 15.01 22.08 4.20
CA PRO A 8 15.37 21.01 5.12
C PRO A 8 14.28 19.95 5.07
N VAL A 9 14.70 18.70 4.90
CA VAL A 9 13.80 17.54 4.99
C VAL A 9 13.09 17.63 6.34
N PRO A 10 11.75 17.51 6.41
CA PRO A 10 11.06 17.54 7.69
C PRO A 10 11.67 16.49 8.62
N ASP A 11 12.00 16.87 9.86
CA ASP A 11 12.68 16.04 10.86
C ASP A 11 12.09 14.61 10.96
N GLN A 12 10.77 14.49 10.81
CA GLN A 12 10.07 13.21 10.81
C GLN A 12 10.44 12.28 9.65
N LYS A 13 10.62 12.79 8.42
CA LYS A 13 11.05 11.97 7.27
C LYS A 13 12.48 11.46 7.49
N LEU A 14 13.38 12.31 8.00
CA LEU A 14 14.75 11.89 8.32
C LEU A 14 14.76 10.77 9.37
N ARG A 15 14.02 10.95 10.48
CA ARG A 15 13.88 9.91 11.51
C ARG A 15 13.32 8.59 10.96
N ARG A 16 12.35 8.65 10.04
CA ARG A 16 11.81 7.45 9.36
C ARG A 16 12.84 6.78 8.46
N ALA A 17 13.61 7.55 7.71
CA ALA A 17 14.66 7.02 6.84
C ALA A 17 15.75 6.31 7.68
N GLU A 18 16.26 6.97 8.72
CA GLU A 18 17.22 6.39 9.67
C GLU A 18 16.67 5.11 10.33
N ALA A 19 15.38 5.11 10.68
CA ALA A 19 14.74 3.94 11.25
C ALA A 19 14.65 2.79 10.24
N LEU A 20 14.43 3.09 8.95
CA LEU A 20 14.45 2.12 7.85
C LEU A 20 15.86 1.66 7.46
N ASP A 21 16.93 2.33 7.89
CA ASP A 21 18.32 1.88 7.66
C ASP A 21 18.61 0.54 8.31
N ALA A 22 17.86 0.15 9.35
CA ALA A 22 17.88 -1.21 9.89
C ALA A 22 17.47 -2.29 8.86
N LEU A 23 16.94 -1.89 7.71
CA LEU A 23 16.54 -2.74 6.60
C LEU A 23 17.47 -2.60 5.38
N ASP A 24 18.67 -2.05 5.54
CA ASP A 24 19.61 -1.79 4.43
C ASP A 24 20.02 -3.04 3.64
N SER A 25 20.14 -4.19 4.30
CA SER A 25 20.37 -5.49 3.64
C SER A 25 19.19 -5.93 2.78
N VAL A 26 17.99 -5.39 3.04
CA VAL A 26 16.74 -5.81 2.42
C VAL A 26 16.26 -4.81 1.36
N LEU A 27 16.39 -3.51 1.63
CA LEU A 27 15.82 -2.42 0.84
C LEU A 27 16.92 -1.47 0.32
N PRO A 28 16.99 -1.24 -1.01
CA PRO A 28 17.85 -0.20 -1.59
C PRO A 28 17.57 1.17 -0.96
N PHE A 29 18.59 2.02 -0.89
CA PHE A 29 18.51 3.35 -0.27
C PHE A 29 17.36 4.20 -0.81
N ASP A 30 17.25 4.33 -2.14
CA ASP A 30 16.15 5.07 -2.80
C ASP A 30 14.76 4.56 -2.38
N ARG A 31 14.65 3.25 -2.09
CA ARG A 31 13.38 2.67 -1.64
C ARG A 31 13.09 3.03 -0.19
N ARG A 32 14.10 3.11 0.68
CA ARG A 32 13.95 3.56 2.07
C ARG A 32 13.50 5.01 2.13
N ASP A 33 14.15 5.89 1.37
CA ASP A 33 13.80 7.31 1.30
C ASP A 33 12.36 7.54 0.81
N PHE A 34 11.97 6.79 -0.22
CA PHE A 34 10.60 6.81 -0.72
C PHE A 34 9.59 6.34 0.35
N LEU A 35 9.87 5.22 1.03
CA LEU A 35 9.00 4.70 2.07
C LEU A 35 8.92 5.65 3.27
N ALA A 36 10.02 6.28 3.67
CA ALA A 36 10.05 7.26 4.75
C ALA A 36 9.13 8.47 4.51
N GLU A 37 8.88 8.80 3.24
CA GLU A 37 7.98 9.89 2.87
C GLU A 37 6.50 9.53 3.00
N ILE A 38 6.13 8.29 2.69
CA ILE A 38 4.72 7.86 2.62
C ILE A 38 4.24 7.08 3.85
N LEU A 39 5.14 6.38 4.55
CA LEU A 39 4.79 5.54 5.68
C LEU A 39 4.66 6.37 6.96
N THR A 40 3.76 5.94 7.85
CA THR A 40 3.65 6.50 9.20
C THR A 40 4.79 6.03 10.11
N ASP A 41 4.96 6.66 11.27
CA ASP A 41 5.96 6.22 12.26
C ASP A 41 5.67 4.78 12.72
N ASP A 42 4.39 4.42 12.86
CA ASP A 42 3.97 3.06 13.24
C ASP A 42 4.22 2.02 12.14
N ASP A 43 4.11 2.41 10.86
CA ASP A 43 4.44 1.52 9.74
C ASP A 43 5.92 1.16 9.75
N VAL A 44 6.77 2.17 9.92
CA VAL A 44 8.23 1.99 10.03
C VAL A 44 8.57 1.16 11.26
N ALA A 45 7.95 1.43 12.41
CA ALA A 45 8.12 0.63 13.62
C ALA A 45 7.73 -0.84 13.40
N THR A 46 6.63 -1.09 12.70
CA THR A 46 6.17 -2.45 12.36
C THR A 46 7.19 -3.17 11.48
N LEU A 47 7.68 -2.54 10.41
CA LEU A 47 8.68 -3.15 9.50
C LEU A 47 10.00 -3.46 10.23
N ARG A 48 10.45 -2.56 11.11
CA ARG A 48 11.64 -2.81 11.94
C ARG A 48 11.45 -3.96 12.91
N HIS A 49 10.27 -4.05 13.53
CA HIS A 49 9.98 -5.15 14.44
C HIS A 49 10.00 -6.49 13.68
N LEU A 50 9.37 -6.57 12.52
CA LEU A 50 9.41 -7.76 11.65
C LEU A 50 10.83 -8.20 11.30
N ALA A 51 11.71 -7.25 11.00
CA ALA A 51 13.13 -7.54 10.73
C ALA A 51 13.83 -8.14 11.96
N LYS A 52 13.60 -7.56 13.14
CA LYS A 52 14.19 -8.04 14.41
C LYS A 52 13.71 -9.43 14.78
N GLU A 53 12.45 -9.77 14.48
CA GLU A 53 11.88 -11.11 14.70
C GLU A 53 12.33 -12.14 13.65
N GLY A 54 13.23 -11.78 12.74
CA GLY A 54 13.86 -12.72 11.80
C GLY A 54 12.99 -13.08 10.59
N ILE A 55 12.03 -12.24 10.20
CA ILE A 55 11.33 -12.43 8.91
C ILE A 55 12.36 -12.40 7.79
N GLY A 56 12.36 -13.45 6.95
CA GLY A 56 13.31 -13.57 5.84
C GLY A 56 13.28 -12.37 4.89
N GLU A 57 14.44 -11.98 4.37
CA GLU A 57 14.64 -10.72 3.62
C GLU A 57 13.66 -10.56 2.45
N ASN A 58 13.43 -11.62 1.67
CA ASN A 58 12.50 -11.58 0.55
C ASN A 58 11.06 -11.31 1.00
N SER A 59 10.64 -11.92 2.11
CA SER A 59 9.32 -11.69 2.69
C SER A 59 9.19 -10.28 3.24
N LEU A 60 10.20 -9.78 3.94
CA LEU A 60 10.20 -8.42 4.45
C LEU A 60 10.17 -7.38 3.32
N ARG A 61 10.94 -7.59 2.25
CA ARG A 61 10.92 -6.75 1.05
C ARG A 61 9.54 -6.73 0.40
N ALA A 62 8.89 -7.90 0.30
CA ALA A 62 7.54 -8.01 -0.25
C ALA A 62 6.50 -7.28 0.63
N LEU A 63 6.57 -7.45 1.95
CA LEU A 63 5.70 -6.76 2.91
C LEU A 63 5.89 -5.24 2.86
N ALA A 64 7.13 -4.74 2.86
CA ALA A 64 7.43 -3.31 2.76
C ALA A 64 6.94 -2.72 1.43
N SER A 65 7.09 -3.46 0.32
CA SER A 65 6.58 -3.06 -0.98
C SER A 65 5.06 -2.96 -1.01
N ASP A 66 4.37 -3.96 -0.46
CA ASP A 66 2.91 -3.96 -0.39
C ASP A 66 2.37 -2.89 0.56
N LEU A 67 3.02 -2.68 1.70
CA LEU A 67 2.64 -1.64 2.65
C LEU A 67 2.77 -0.25 2.01
N GLY A 68 3.89 0.03 1.32
CA GLY A 68 4.06 1.27 0.60
C GLY A 68 3.01 1.49 -0.49
N TYR A 69 2.60 0.42 -1.21
CA TYR A 69 1.49 0.54 -2.16
C TYR A 69 0.15 0.81 -1.48
N LEU A 70 -0.16 0.07 -0.42
CA LEU A 70 -1.43 0.19 0.30
C LEU A 70 -1.58 1.57 0.93
N GLU A 71 -0.50 2.12 1.50
CA GLU A 71 -0.52 3.46 2.08
C GLU A 71 -0.77 4.53 1.02
N ALA A 72 0.02 4.53 -0.05
CA ALA A 72 -0.18 5.48 -1.14
C ALA A 72 -1.58 5.37 -1.76
N TRP A 73 -2.12 4.15 -1.90
CA TRP A 73 -3.48 3.94 -2.38
C TRP A 73 -4.52 4.46 -1.39
N SER A 74 -4.37 4.23 -0.09
CA SER A 74 -5.30 4.74 0.93
C SER A 74 -5.33 6.26 0.91
N LEU A 75 -4.15 6.88 0.89
CA LEU A 75 -4.02 8.33 0.86
C LEU A 75 -4.68 8.92 -0.39
N ALA A 76 -4.43 8.33 -1.56
CA ALA A 76 -5.05 8.78 -2.81
C ALA A 76 -6.56 8.53 -2.85
N ALA A 77 -7.05 7.38 -2.38
CA ALA A 77 -8.46 6.98 -2.51
C ALA A 77 -9.37 7.49 -1.37
N THR A 78 -8.79 8.01 -0.30
CA THR A 78 -9.54 8.44 0.90
C THR A 78 -9.07 9.76 1.50
N GLY A 79 -7.88 10.25 1.15
CA GLY A 79 -7.24 11.40 1.79
C GLY A 79 -6.56 11.09 3.13
N PHE A 80 -6.61 9.85 3.60
CA PHE A 80 -6.09 9.43 4.90
C PHE A 80 -5.14 8.23 4.78
N SER A 81 -4.19 8.14 5.72
CA SER A 81 -3.33 6.98 5.90
C SER A 81 -4.15 5.69 6.13
N LEU A 82 -3.54 4.55 5.86
CA LEU A 82 -4.13 3.23 5.96
C LEU A 82 -4.57 2.97 7.42
N PRO A 83 -5.87 2.74 7.68
CA PRO A 83 -6.34 2.52 9.04
C PRO A 83 -6.00 1.10 9.52
N TRP A 84 -5.76 0.99 10.83
CA TRP A 84 -5.48 -0.28 11.51
C TRP A 84 -6.45 -0.48 12.69
N PRO A 85 -7.29 -1.52 12.70
CA PRO A 85 -7.59 -2.40 11.57
C PRO A 85 -8.41 -1.69 10.49
N ALA A 86 -8.27 -2.17 9.26
CA ALA A 86 -9.07 -1.67 8.15
C ALA A 86 -10.55 -2.06 8.30
N PRO A 87 -11.50 -1.12 8.08
CA PRO A 87 -12.90 -1.47 8.02
C PRO A 87 -13.19 -2.29 6.74
N GLU A 88 -14.15 -3.22 6.81
CA GLU A 88 -14.48 -4.11 5.69
C GLU A 88 -14.82 -3.34 4.40
N VAL A 89 -15.53 -2.23 4.53
CA VAL A 89 -15.87 -1.36 3.38
C VAL A 89 -14.62 -0.86 2.64
N LEU A 90 -13.52 -0.60 3.35
CA LEU A 90 -12.27 -0.18 2.72
C LEU A 90 -11.58 -1.35 2.01
N LEU A 91 -11.66 -2.56 2.58
CA LEU A 91 -11.17 -3.78 1.91
C LEU A 91 -11.95 -4.05 0.62
N ILE A 92 -13.27 -3.86 0.64
CA ILE A 92 -14.12 -4.01 -0.54
C ILE A 92 -13.81 -2.91 -1.57
N LYS A 93 -13.62 -1.65 -1.14
CA LYS A 93 -13.17 -0.56 -2.02
C LYS A 93 -11.84 -0.91 -2.69
N PHE A 94 -10.87 -1.45 -1.94
CA PHE A 94 -9.60 -1.92 -2.50
C PHE A 94 -9.84 -2.96 -3.60
N VAL A 95 -10.70 -3.95 -3.35
CA VAL A 95 -11.02 -4.96 -4.36
C VAL A 95 -11.67 -4.32 -5.59
N ALA A 96 -12.68 -3.46 -5.42
CA ALA A 96 -13.38 -2.80 -6.53
C ALA A 96 -12.45 -1.92 -7.38
N HIS A 97 -11.54 -1.16 -6.76
CA HIS A 97 -10.57 -0.33 -7.49
C HIS A 97 -9.60 -1.17 -8.33
N HIS A 98 -9.30 -2.41 -7.93
CA HIS A 98 -8.22 -3.18 -8.55
C HIS A 98 -8.71 -4.37 -9.38
N LEU A 99 -9.90 -4.90 -9.11
CA LEU A 99 -10.52 -6.00 -9.84
C LEU A 99 -11.83 -5.46 -10.44
N TRP A 100 -11.73 -4.97 -11.67
CA TRP A 100 -12.86 -4.40 -12.40
C TRP A 100 -12.80 -4.82 -13.87
N ASP A 101 -13.98 -4.87 -14.47
CA ASP A 101 -14.21 -5.24 -15.88
C ASP A 101 -13.88 -4.05 -16.82
N PRO A 102 -12.87 -4.18 -17.71
CA PRO A 102 -12.52 -3.14 -18.66
C PRO A 102 -13.63 -2.77 -19.64
N ALA A 103 -14.51 -3.72 -20.01
CA ALA A 103 -15.62 -3.44 -20.92
C ALA A 103 -16.66 -2.52 -20.26
N LYS A 104 -16.96 -2.76 -18.97
CA LYS A 104 -17.85 -1.88 -18.18
C LYS A 104 -17.28 -0.47 -17.98
N ARG A 105 -15.95 -0.32 -17.87
CA ARG A 105 -15.32 1.02 -17.81
C ARG A 105 -15.63 1.87 -19.04
N GLY A 106 -15.77 1.24 -20.20
CA GLY A 106 -16.10 1.93 -21.45
C GLY A 106 -17.47 2.62 -21.43
N THR A 107 -18.41 2.13 -20.60
CA THR A 107 -19.76 2.70 -20.47
C THR A 107 -19.98 3.41 -19.13
N ASP A 108 -19.22 3.04 -18.09
CA ASP A 108 -19.19 3.68 -16.78
C ASP A 108 -17.75 4.07 -16.42
N VAL A 109 -17.42 5.34 -16.64
CA VAL A 109 -16.08 5.90 -16.38
C VAL A 109 -15.66 5.81 -14.90
N SER A 110 -16.63 5.66 -13.99
CA SER A 110 -16.39 5.53 -12.56
C SER A 110 -16.14 4.09 -12.11
N HIS A 111 -16.31 3.11 -13.01
CA HIS A 111 -16.09 1.71 -12.71
C HIS A 111 -14.60 1.41 -12.49
N GLY A 112 -14.28 0.76 -11.37
CA GLY A 112 -12.89 0.46 -11.01
C GLY A 112 -12.19 1.60 -10.28
N MET A 113 -10.89 1.78 -10.53
CA MET A 113 -10.09 2.83 -9.89
C MET A 113 -10.39 4.21 -10.49
N PRO A 114 -10.76 5.21 -9.69
CA PRO A 114 -10.88 6.59 -10.17
C PRO A 114 -9.59 7.11 -10.81
N GLU A 115 -9.73 8.04 -11.76
CA GLU A 115 -8.60 8.54 -12.56
C GLU A 115 -7.59 9.32 -11.71
N ASP A 116 -8.06 10.14 -10.78
CA ASP A 116 -7.23 10.88 -9.84
C ASP A 116 -6.37 9.94 -8.96
N VAL A 117 -6.96 8.84 -8.48
CA VAL A 117 -6.23 7.80 -7.74
C VAL A 117 -5.18 7.12 -8.63
N THR A 118 -5.53 6.83 -9.89
CA THR A 118 -4.62 6.24 -10.88
C THR A 118 -3.43 7.15 -11.15
N VAL A 119 -3.69 8.44 -11.41
CA VAL A 119 -2.67 9.47 -11.66
C VAL A 119 -1.75 9.64 -10.45
N ALA A 120 -2.29 9.68 -9.23
CA ALA A 120 -1.49 9.79 -8.02
C ALA A 120 -0.54 8.59 -7.86
N LEU A 121 -1.03 7.36 -8.03
CA LEU A 121 -0.21 6.15 -7.91
C LEU A 121 0.83 6.01 -9.03
N LYS A 122 0.50 6.42 -10.25
CA LYS A 122 1.45 6.45 -11.38
C LYS A 122 2.55 7.50 -11.16
N SER A 123 2.18 8.69 -10.67
CA SER A 123 3.13 9.76 -10.36
C SER A 123 4.12 9.34 -9.25
N ALA A 124 3.64 8.58 -8.27
CA ALA A 124 4.48 7.96 -7.24
C ALA A 124 5.27 6.72 -7.74
N LYS A 125 5.17 6.36 -9.02
CA LYS A 125 5.79 5.17 -9.64
C LYS A 125 5.39 3.84 -8.97
N LEU A 126 4.22 3.79 -8.34
CA LEU A 126 3.68 2.61 -7.64
C LEU A 126 2.67 1.82 -8.48
N LEU A 127 2.14 2.42 -9.55
CA LEU A 127 1.23 1.78 -10.49
C LEU A 127 1.83 1.86 -11.92
N ARG A 128 1.89 0.71 -12.60
CA ARG A 128 2.40 0.61 -13.97
C ARG A 128 1.38 0.10 -14.98
N VAL A 129 0.32 -0.55 -14.51
CA VAL A 129 -0.72 -1.11 -15.37
C VAL A 129 -1.79 -0.05 -15.65
N ASP A 130 -2.35 -0.07 -16.85
CA ASP A 130 -3.44 0.82 -17.27
C ASP A 130 -4.83 0.21 -17.03
N GLY A 131 -4.89 -1.05 -16.64
CA GLY A 131 -6.12 -1.81 -16.42
C GLY A 131 -6.20 -2.43 -15.02
N PRO A 132 -7.14 -3.38 -14.82
CA PRO A 132 -7.26 -4.09 -13.54
C PRO A 132 -5.98 -4.87 -13.22
N HIS A 133 -5.74 -5.07 -11.92
CA HIS A 133 -4.67 -5.95 -11.46
C HIS A 133 -5.03 -7.41 -11.73
N ALA A 134 -4.00 -8.23 -11.91
CA ALA A 134 -4.16 -9.67 -11.82
C ALA A 134 -4.74 -10.06 -10.44
N PRO A 135 -5.71 -10.99 -10.37
CA PRO A 135 -6.32 -11.43 -9.10
C PRO A 135 -5.31 -11.84 -8.03
N ASN A 136 -4.21 -12.50 -8.43
CA ASN A 136 -3.15 -12.90 -7.50
C ASN A 136 -2.42 -11.71 -6.86
N THR A 137 -2.26 -10.60 -7.59
CA THR A 137 -1.66 -9.37 -7.04
C THR A 137 -2.53 -8.78 -5.93
N VAL A 138 -3.86 -8.77 -6.13
CA VAL A 138 -4.82 -8.25 -5.14
C VAL A 138 -4.88 -9.16 -3.92
N ARG A 139 -4.95 -10.49 -4.10
CA ARG A 139 -4.90 -11.46 -2.99
C ARG A 139 -3.62 -11.36 -2.18
N ARG A 140 -2.48 -11.21 -2.85
CA ARG A 140 -1.17 -11.03 -2.20
C ARG A 140 -1.17 -9.78 -1.30
N ARG A 141 -1.63 -8.63 -1.81
CA ARG A 141 -1.71 -7.39 -1.03
C ARG A 141 -2.69 -7.50 0.15
N LEU A 142 -3.86 -8.13 -0.03
CA LEU A 142 -4.79 -8.40 1.07
C LEU A 142 -4.16 -9.32 2.14
N SER A 143 -3.37 -10.31 1.73
CA SER A 143 -2.64 -11.19 2.64
C SER A 143 -1.57 -10.42 3.42
N SER A 144 -0.76 -9.59 2.74
CA SER A 144 0.22 -8.70 3.36
C SER A 144 -0.44 -7.74 4.37
N TRP A 145 -1.56 -7.13 3.99
CA TRP A 145 -2.33 -6.24 4.87
C TRP A 145 -2.86 -6.98 6.11
N SER A 146 -3.41 -8.18 5.94
CA SER A 146 -3.84 -9.05 7.05
C SER A 146 -2.66 -9.40 7.97
N THR A 147 -1.52 -9.78 7.41
CA THR A 147 -0.31 -10.12 8.17
C THR A 147 0.16 -8.93 9.00
N LEU A 148 0.32 -7.76 8.39
CA LEU A 148 0.72 -6.53 9.08
C LEU A 148 -0.30 -6.13 10.17
N THR A 149 -1.59 -6.33 9.93
CA THR A 149 -2.65 -6.04 10.92
C THR A 149 -2.46 -6.90 12.18
N LYS A 150 -2.15 -8.19 12.00
CA LYS A 150 -1.90 -9.12 13.11
C LYS A 150 -0.62 -8.77 13.86
N TRP A 151 0.43 -8.40 13.14
CA TRP A 151 1.69 -7.96 13.74
C TRP A 151 1.55 -6.68 14.57
N ARG A 152 0.60 -5.81 14.21
CA ARG A 152 0.20 -4.65 15.01
C ARG A 152 -0.74 -5.00 16.18
N GLY A 153 -1.03 -6.28 16.43
CA GLY A 153 -1.89 -6.72 17.53
C GLY A 153 -3.39 -6.62 17.26
N PHE A 154 -3.82 -6.28 16.03
CA PHE A 154 -5.23 -6.12 15.68
C PHE A 154 -5.81 -7.36 14.99
N ARG A 155 -7.15 -7.47 15.03
CA ARG A 155 -7.93 -8.44 14.23
C ARG A 155 -8.69 -7.70 13.13
N GLY A 156 -8.28 -7.88 11.88
CA GLY A 156 -8.92 -7.27 10.71
C GLY A 156 -10.07 -8.10 10.12
N LYS A 157 -10.89 -7.47 9.26
CA LYS A 157 -12.07 -8.07 8.63
C LYS A 157 -11.77 -8.79 7.29
N PHE A 158 -10.59 -9.40 7.15
CA PHE A 158 -10.14 -10.02 5.90
C PHE A 158 -10.87 -11.33 5.51
N ASN A 159 -11.58 -11.94 6.46
CA ASN A 159 -12.40 -13.13 6.23
C ASN A 159 -13.91 -12.82 6.22
N ALA A 160 -14.29 -11.54 6.21
CA ALA A 160 -15.69 -11.17 6.26
C ALA A 160 -16.43 -11.62 4.97
N PRO A 161 -17.69 -12.07 5.08
CA PRO A 161 -18.44 -12.61 3.93
C PRO A 161 -18.59 -11.61 2.77
N GLY A 162 -18.72 -10.32 3.08
CA GLY A 162 -18.85 -9.26 2.07
C GLY A 162 -17.59 -9.15 1.21
N LEU A 163 -16.41 -9.16 1.85
CA LEU A 163 -15.13 -9.16 1.13
C LEU A 163 -14.94 -10.40 0.25
N GLN A 164 -15.25 -11.59 0.78
CA GLN A 164 -15.10 -12.84 0.02
C GLN A 164 -16.03 -12.86 -1.21
N SER A 165 -17.25 -12.37 -1.04
CA SER A 165 -18.22 -12.21 -2.13
C SER A 165 -17.73 -11.21 -3.18
N ALA A 166 -17.21 -10.06 -2.75
CA ALA A 166 -16.65 -9.04 -3.63
C ALA A 166 -15.49 -9.59 -4.49
N ILE A 167 -14.53 -10.32 -3.87
CA ILE A 167 -13.42 -10.94 -4.61
C ILE A 167 -13.95 -11.96 -5.63
N LYS A 168 -14.91 -12.81 -5.25
CA LYS A 168 -15.46 -13.82 -6.16
C LYS A 168 -16.19 -13.21 -7.35
N LEU A 169 -16.95 -12.14 -7.14
CA LEU A 169 -17.66 -11.43 -8.20
C LEU A 169 -16.69 -10.72 -9.13
N ALA A 170 -15.70 -10.03 -8.57
CA ALA A 170 -14.74 -9.23 -9.32
C ALA A 170 -13.77 -10.08 -10.17
N VAL A 171 -13.47 -11.31 -9.78
CA VAL A 171 -12.61 -12.24 -10.56
C VAL A 171 -13.37 -12.89 -11.74
N ARG A 172 -14.70 -12.92 -11.69
CA ARG A 172 -15.55 -13.47 -12.75
C ARG A 172 -16.01 -12.43 -13.77
N ALA A 173 -15.83 -11.15 -13.44
CA ALA A 173 -16.26 -10.01 -14.22
C ALA A 173 -15.28 -9.70 -15.35
#